data_AF-A0A920QVQ2-F1
#
_entry.id   AF-A0A920QVQ2-F1
#
_cell.length_a   1.000
_cell.length_b   1.000
_cell.length_c   1.000
_cell.angle_alpha   90.00
_cell.angle_beta   90.00
_cell.angle_gamma   90.00
#
_symmetry.space_group_name_H-M   'P 1'
#
loop_
_entity.id
_entity.type
_entity.pdbx_description
1 polymer ?
#
loop_
_entity_poly.entity_id
_entity_poly.type
_entity_poly.pdbx_seq_one_letter_code
_entity_poly.pdbx_strand_id
1 'polypeptide(L)'
;MSQENCIGGHALTTALQDLMVRWRRMKGHPTLYLPGTDHAGIATQVVVERMLSKKNISRHTLGREAFVDEIWKWVRQYGDRIYNQLES
;
A
#
# COMPACT_ATOMS: atom_id res chain seq x y z
N MET A 1 -2.06 -7.73 10.63
CA MET A 1 -1.97 -6.39 10.03
C MET A 1 -2.06 -6.57 8.53
N SER A 2 -3.28 -6.62 8.01
CA SER A 2 -3.56 -6.82 6.58
C SER A 2 -3.38 -5.48 5.87
N GLN A 3 -2.41 -5.39 4.97
CA GLN A 3 -2.24 -4.25 4.06
C GLN A 3 -3.30 -4.22 2.95
N GLU A 4 -4.52 -4.69 3.25
CA GLU A 4 -5.56 -4.93 2.24
C GLU A 4 -6.55 -3.76 2.15
N ASN A 5 -6.56 -2.84 3.11
CA ASN A 5 -7.40 -1.64 3.16
C ASN A 5 -6.72 -0.52 3.97
N CYS A 6 -6.87 0.74 3.54
CA CYS A 6 -6.58 1.88 4.42
C CYS A 6 -7.59 1.92 5.57
N ILE A 7 -7.19 1.44 6.74
CA ILE A 7 -7.92 1.59 8.01
C ILE A 7 -8.08 3.07 8.40
N GLY A 8 -9.05 3.40 9.26
CA GLY A 8 -9.35 4.78 9.68
C GLY A 8 -8.16 5.60 10.21
N GLY A 9 -7.10 4.94 10.68
CA GLY A 9 -5.83 5.61 10.98
C GLY A 9 -5.19 6.29 9.77
N HIS A 10 -5.18 5.64 8.59
CA HIS A 10 -4.67 6.25 7.36
C HIS A 10 -5.56 7.39 6.88
N ALA A 11 -6.90 7.24 6.97
CA ALA A 11 -7.83 8.31 6.63
C ALA A 11 -7.63 9.55 7.52
N LEU A 12 -7.40 9.35 8.83
CA LEU A 12 -7.07 10.43 9.76
C LEU A 12 -5.78 11.15 9.38
N THR A 13 -4.72 10.41 9.04
CA THR A 13 -3.44 11.00 8.62
C THR A 13 -3.59 11.80 7.34
N THR A 14 -4.30 11.27 6.33
CA THR A 14 -4.57 11.98 5.07
C THR A 14 -5.37 13.26 5.31
N ALA A 15 -6.43 13.20 6.13
CA ALA A 15 -7.26 14.37 6.44
C ALA A 15 -6.47 15.48 7.17
N LEU A 16 -5.60 15.11 8.11
CA LEU A 16 -4.72 16.07 8.79
C LEU A 16 -3.72 16.72 7.83
N GLN A 17 -3.12 15.93 6.93
CA GLN A 17 -2.19 16.45 5.93
C GLN A 17 -2.89 17.41 4.95
N ASP A 18 -4.08 17.06 4.45
CA ASP A 18 -4.89 17.93 3.60
C ASP A 18 -5.26 19.24 4.30
N LEU A 19 -5.71 19.19 5.56
CA LEU A 19 -6.02 20.38 6.36
C LEU A 19 -4.81 21.31 6.48
N MET A 20 -3.64 20.76 6.80
CA MET A 20 -2.41 21.55 6.95
C MET A 20 -1.99 22.21 5.65
N VAL A 21 -2.06 21.49 4.53
CA VAL A 21 -1.71 22.02 3.20
C VAL A 21 -2.67 23.12 2.78
N ARG A 22 -3.99 22.92 2.94
CA ARG A 22 -5.00 23.93 2.63
C ARG A 22 -4.81 25.18 3.47
N TRP A 23 -4.61 25.03 4.78
CA TRP A 23 -4.39 26.14 5.69
C TRP A 23 -3.13 26.95 5.33
N ARG A 24 -2.02 26.28 5.01
CA ARG A 24 -0.78 26.94 4.59
C ARG A 24 -0.92 27.67 3.24
N ARG A 25 -1.64 27.08 2.28
CA ARG A 25 -1.97 27.75 1.01
C ARG A 25 -2.82 28.99 1.22
N MET A 26 -3.83 28.93 2.09
CA MET A 26 -4.66 30.09 2.44
C MET A 26 -3.86 31.23 3.12
N LYS A 27 -2.78 30.89 3.84
CA LYS A 27 -1.85 31.86 4.42
C LYS A 27 -0.84 32.43 3.41
N GLY A 28 -0.96 32.11 2.12
CA GLY A 28 -0.09 32.60 1.05
C GLY A 28 1.24 31.85 0.91
N HIS A 29 1.42 30.73 1.61
CA HIS A 29 2.64 29.94 1.47
C HIS A 29 2.55 28.95 0.31
N PRO A 30 3.54 28.93 -0.61
CA PRO A 30 3.62 27.90 -1.65
C PRO A 30 3.83 26.53 -0.97
N THR A 31 2.86 25.63 -1.15
CA THR A 31 2.84 24.32 -0.48
C THR A 31 2.58 23.21 -1.50
N LEU A 32 3.51 22.26 -1.59
CA LEU A 32 3.42 21.06 -2.44
C LEU A 32 2.94 19.86 -1.60
N TYR A 33 1.90 19.19 -2.08
CA TYR A 33 1.47 17.90 -1.54
C TYR A 33 1.78 16.83 -2.59
N LEU A 34 2.77 16.00 -2.30
CA LEU A 34 3.24 14.96 -3.23
C LEU A 34 2.75 13.59 -2.72
N PRO A 35 1.70 13.01 -3.33
CA PRO A 35 1.25 11.67 -2.97
C PRO A 35 2.31 10.65 -3.41
N GLY A 36 2.52 9.61 -2.59
CA GLY A 36 3.45 8.53 -2.86
C GLY A 36 3.05 7.25 -2.15
N THR A 37 3.38 6.12 -2.75
CA THR A 37 3.14 4.78 -2.22
C THR A 37 4.47 4.10 -1.91
N ASP A 38 4.58 3.46 -0.74
CA ASP A 38 5.75 2.64 -0.42
C ASP A 38 5.61 1.27 -1.08
N HIS A 39 6.72 0.75 -1.62
CA HIS A 39 6.77 -0.60 -2.18
C HIS A 39 6.63 -1.69 -1.12
N ALA A 40 6.88 -1.37 0.17
CA ALA A 40 6.63 -2.26 1.31
C ALA A 40 7.19 -3.69 1.14
N GLY A 41 8.39 -3.82 0.54
CA GLY A 41 8.90 -5.08 -0.01
C GLY A 41 8.94 -6.27 0.96
N ILE A 42 9.29 -6.06 2.24
CA ILE A 42 9.28 -7.14 3.25
C ILE A 42 7.86 -7.46 3.70
N ALA A 43 7.00 -6.45 3.83
CA ALA A 43 5.63 -6.66 4.28
C ALA A 43 4.79 -7.39 3.22
N THR A 44 4.96 -7.04 1.93
CA THR A 44 4.33 -7.76 0.82
C THR A 44 4.84 -9.19 0.72
N GLN A 45 6.15 -9.40 0.88
CA GLN A 45 6.74 -10.74 0.94
C GLN A 45 6.10 -11.60 2.06
N VAL A 46 5.99 -11.08 3.28
CA VAL A 46 5.42 -11.82 4.42
C VAL A 46 3.93 -12.14 4.21
N VAL A 47 3.16 -11.24 3.59
CA VAL A 47 1.75 -11.48 3.27
C VAL A 47 1.61 -12.58 2.22
N VAL A 48 2.40 -12.53 1.14
CA VAL A 48 2.38 -13.55 0.08
C VAL A 48 2.89 -14.89 0.60
N GLU A 49 3.94 -14.93 1.42
CA GLU A 49 4.43 -16.14 2.08
C GLU A 49 3.36 -16.77 2.98
N ARG A 50 2.64 -15.96 3.77
CA ARG A 50 1.50 -16.45 4.56
C ARG A 50 0.36 -16.99 3.68
N MET A 51 0.08 -16.36 2.54
CA MET A 51 -0.92 -16.84 1.59
C MET A 51 -0.53 -18.19 0.97
N LEU A 52 0.73 -18.34 0.56
CA LEU A 52 1.27 -19.59 0.00
C LEU A 52 1.34 -20.70 1.05
N SER A 53 1.71 -20.37 2.28
CA SER A 53 1.71 -21.31 3.40
C SER A 53 0.32 -21.88 3.69
N LYS A 54 -0.76 -21.10 3.53
CA LYS A 54 -2.15 -21.61 3.63
C LYS A 54 -2.49 -22.64 2.55
N LYS A 55 -1.80 -22.59 1.41
CA LYS A 55 -1.92 -23.57 0.31
C LYS A 55 -0.94 -24.74 0.47
N ASN A 56 -0.22 -24.84 1.60
CA ASN A 56 0.87 -25.80 1.84
C ASN A 56 2.03 -25.69 0.83
N ILE A 57 2.24 -24.53 0.22
CA ILE A 57 3.33 -24.30 -0.72
C ILE A 57 4.40 -23.45 -0.04
N SER A 58 5.64 -23.92 -0.03
CA SER A 58 6.78 -23.18 0.51
C SER A 58 7.44 -22.35 -0.57
N ARG A 59 7.89 -21.14 -0.21
CA ARG A 59 8.68 -20.26 -1.09
C ARG A 59 9.93 -20.95 -1.65
N HIS A 60 10.49 -21.89 -0.89
CA HIS A 60 11.69 -22.63 -1.27
C HIS A 60 11.43 -23.65 -2.37
N THR A 61 10.22 -24.23 -2.40
CA THR A 61 9.81 -25.19 -3.44
C THR A 61 9.34 -24.51 -4.72
N LEU A 62 8.84 -23.27 -4.62
CA LEU A 62 8.30 -22.53 -5.76
C LEU A 62 9.39 -21.96 -6.70
N GLY A 63 10.55 -21.59 -6.13
CA GLY A 63 11.60 -20.89 -6.85
C GLY A 63 11.37 -19.37 -6.94
N ARG A 64 12.45 -18.61 -7.21
CA ARG A 64 12.45 -17.14 -7.15
C ARG A 64 11.54 -16.50 -8.20
N GLU A 65 11.55 -16.99 -9.43
CA GLU A 65 10.79 -16.39 -10.54
C GLU A 65 9.28 -16.52 -10.31
N ALA A 66 8.81 -17.74 -10.02
CA ALA A 66 7.39 -17.97 -9.72
C ALA A 66 6.92 -17.19 -8.48
N PHE A 67 7.80 -16.99 -7.49
CA PHE A 67 7.47 -16.23 -6.29
C PHE A 67 7.30 -14.73 -6.59
N VAL A 68 8.17 -14.17 -7.45
CA VAL A 68 8.07 -12.78 -7.90
C VAL A 68 6.79 -12.57 -8.72
N ASP A 69 6.39 -13.52 -9.55
CA ASP A 69 5.13 -13.45 -10.30
C ASP A 69 3.90 -13.42 -9.38
N GLU A 70 3.89 -14.23 -8.32
CA GLU A 70 2.81 -14.22 -7.32
C GLU A 70 2.76 -12.90 -6.54
N ILE A 71 3.92 -12.30 -6.22
CA ILE A 71 3.95 -10.95 -5.63
C ILE A 71 3.33 -9.92 -6.58
N TRP A 72 3.70 -9.94 -7.86
CA TRP A 72 3.14 -8.99 -8.83
C TRP A 72 1.63 -9.18 -9.06
N LYS A 73 1.14 -10.42 -9.03
CA LYS A 73 -0.32 -10.69 -9.06
C LYS A 73 -1.01 -10.08 -7.84
N TRP A 74 -0.43 -10.24 -6.65
CA TRP A 74 -0.97 -9.66 -5.42
C TRP A 74 -0.97 -8.13 -5.47
N VAL A 75 0.15 -7.51 -5.87
CA VAL A 75 0.28 -6.05 -6.00
C VAL A 75 -0.75 -5.48 -6.97
N ARG A 76 -0.98 -6.12 -8.13
CA ARG A 76 -2.01 -5.68 -9.08
C ARG A 76 -3.41 -5.80 -8.49
N GLN A 77 -3.72 -6.89 -7.81
CA GLN A 77 -5.05 -7.13 -7.27
C GLN A 77 -5.45 -6.17 -6.15
N TYR A 78 -4.49 -5.79 -5.29
CA TYR A 78 -4.76 -4.97 -4.10
C TYR A 78 -4.28 -3.51 -4.24
N GLY A 79 -3.32 -3.22 -5.11
CA GLY A 79 -2.80 -1.88 -5.35
C GLY A 79 -3.88 -0.92 -5.88
N ASP A 80 -4.71 -1.38 -6.81
CA ASP A 80 -5.76 -0.57 -7.41
C ASP A 80 -6.82 -0.11 -6.38
N ARG A 81 -7.06 -0.92 -5.34
CA ARG A 81 -7.98 -0.54 -4.25
C ARG A 81 -7.47 0.63 -3.41
N ILE A 82 -6.16 0.73 -3.21
CA ILE A 82 -5.55 1.82 -2.44
C ILE A 82 -5.65 3.13 -3.22
N TYR A 83 -5.41 3.09 -4.54
CA TYR A 83 -5.55 4.28 -5.40
C TYR A 83 -7.00 4.77 -5.47
N ASN A 84 -7.97 3.87 -5.64
CA ASN A 84 -9.38 4.25 -5.67
C ASN A 84 -9.86 4.92 -4.36
N GLN A 85 -9.24 4.59 -3.21
CA GLN A 85 -9.54 5.22 -1.92
C GLN A 85 -8.89 6.60 -1.73
N LEU A 86 -7.90 6.97 -2.55
CA LEU A 86 -7.27 8.29 -2.54
C LEU A 86 -7.96 9.30 -3.48
N GLU A 87 -8.69 8.81 -4.49
CA GLU A 87 -9.47 9.68 -5.40
C GLU A 87 -10.85 10.07 -4.88
N SER A 88 -11.46 9.27 -4.00
CA SER A 88 -12.79 9.51 -3.40
C SER A 88 -12.74 10.47 -2.21
#